data_AF-A0A424H8V2-F1
#
_entry.id   AF-A0A424H8V2-F1
#
_cell.length_a   1.000
_cell.length_b   1.000
_cell.length_c   1.000
_cell.angle_alpha   90.00
_cell.angle_beta   90.00
_cell.angle_gamma   90.00
#
_symmetry.space_group_name_H-M   'P 1'
#
loop_
_entity.id
_entity.type
_entity.pdbx_description
1 polymer ?
#
loop_
_entity_poly.entity_id
_entity_poly.type
_entity_poly.pdbx_seq_one_letter_code
_entity_poly.pdbx_strand_id
1 'polypeptide(L)'
;MQLTNLDWIIIGVYFLAVVLIGVVVAKIAGKNAWNFFLGGREMPWWLLGVSMVATTFSTDTPNLVTDIVRQNGVAGNWVWWAFLVTGMVTVFLYAKLWRRMDVLTDIEFYEVRYTGKSAAFLRGFRALYLGVFFNIMIMASVSLAAIKIGGVMLGFSPLQCILWASAVTVVFSSLGGFRGVVFTDFLLFIV
;
A
#
# COMPACT_ATOMS: atom_id res chain seq x y z
N MET A 1 6.26 9.14 26.91
CA MET A 1 4.86 8.84 27.27
C MET A 1 4.84 7.49 27.97
N GLN A 2 4.00 7.30 28.99
CA GLN A 2 3.74 5.95 29.52
C GLN A 2 2.43 5.45 28.93
N LEU A 3 2.50 4.34 28.19
CA LEU A 3 1.31 3.66 27.66
C LEU A 3 0.58 2.97 28.80
N THR A 4 -0.72 3.19 28.88
CA THR A 4 -1.59 2.54 29.86
C THR A 4 -1.90 1.10 29.43
N ASN A 5 -2.40 0.28 30.36
CA ASN A 5 -2.83 -1.08 30.03
C ASN A 5 -3.95 -1.10 28.98
N LEU A 6 -4.78 -0.07 28.93
CA LEU A 6 -5.83 0.07 27.92
C LEU A 6 -5.22 0.23 26.51
N ASP A 7 -4.16 1.03 26.38
CA ASP A 7 -3.47 1.24 25.10
C ASP A 7 -2.89 -0.08 24.57
N TRP A 8 -2.26 -0.87 25.43
CA TRP A 8 -1.73 -2.18 25.06
C TRP A 8 -2.81 -3.18 24.64
N ILE A 9 -3.98 -3.14 25.29
CA ILE A 9 -5.13 -3.97 24.90
C ILE A 9 -5.62 -3.56 23.50
N ILE A 10 -5.77 -2.26 23.24
CA ILE A 10 -6.21 -1.75 21.93
C ILE A 10 -5.23 -2.18 20.83
N ILE A 11 -3.92 -1.99 21.06
CA ILE A 11 -2.87 -2.41 20.12
C ILE A 11 -2.93 -3.93 19.88
N GLY A 12 -3.07 -4.73 20.94
CA GLY A 12 -3.15 -6.19 20.86
C GLY A 12 -4.37 -6.66 20.07
N VAL A 13 -5.55 -6.10 20.35
CA VAL A 13 -6.80 -6.41 19.63
C VAL A 13 -6.68 -6.04 18.15
N TYR A 14 -6.07 -4.90 17.84
CA TYR A 14 -5.83 -4.46 16.48
C TYR A 14 -4.95 -5.45 15.70
N PHE A 15 -3.77 -5.80 16.22
CA PHE A 15 -2.89 -6.76 15.56
C PHE A 15 -3.53 -8.14 15.42
N LEU A 16 -4.31 -8.57 16.42
CA LEU A 16 -5.06 -9.82 16.35
C LEU A 16 -6.10 -9.79 15.22
N ALA A 17 -6.86 -8.69 15.08
CA ALA A 17 -7.83 -8.53 14.01
C ALA A 17 -7.18 -8.59 12.62
N VAL A 18 -6.04 -7.91 12.43
CA VAL A 18 -5.26 -7.95 11.18
C VAL A 18 -4.80 -9.37 10.85
N VAL A 19 -4.24 -10.09 11.83
CA VAL A 19 -3.77 -11.47 11.65
C VAL A 19 -4.94 -12.40 11.31
N LEU A 20 -6.08 -12.27 12.00
CA LEU A 20 -7.28 -13.08 11.75
C LEU A 20 -7.81 -12.86 10.32
N ILE A 21 -7.87 -11.61 9.85
CA ILE A 21 -8.22 -11.28 8.46
C ILE A 21 -7.26 -12.00 7.50
N GLY A 22 -5.95 -11.88 7.73
CA GLY A 22 -4.93 -12.54 6.91
C GLY A 22 -5.14 -14.06 6.82
N VAL A 23 -5.35 -14.73 7.96
CA VAL A 23 -5.55 -16.19 8.01
C VAL A 23 -6.85 -16.63 7.35
N VAL A 24 -7.95 -15.90 7.55
CA VAL A 24 -9.26 -16.23 6.94
C VAL A 24 -9.17 -16.11 5.41
N VAL A 25 -8.54 -15.04 4.93
CA VAL A 25 -8.43 -14.77 3.49
C VAL A 25 -7.38 -15.66 2.82
N ALA A 26 -6.36 -16.12 3.54
CA ALA A 26 -5.30 -16.99 3.00
C ALA A 26 -5.82 -18.26 2.32
N LYS A 27 -6.87 -18.87 2.89
CA LYS A 27 -7.53 -20.06 2.30
C LYS A 27 -8.10 -19.81 0.91
N ILE A 28 -8.46 -18.55 0.61
CA ILE A 28 -9.03 -18.14 -0.67
C ILE A 28 -7.93 -17.65 -1.62
N ALA A 29 -6.99 -16.86 -1.11
CA ALA A 29 -5.88 -16.31 -1.88
C ALA A 29 -4.96 -17.41 -2.45
N GLY A 30 -4.71 -18.49 -1.71
CA GLY A 30 -3.82 -19.58 -2.11
C GLY A 30 -4.34 -20.48 -3.25
N LYS A 31 -5.57 -20.28 -3.75
CA LYS A 31 -6.15 -21.17 -4.77
C LYS A 31 -5.45 -21.08 -6.13
N ASN A 32 -5.08 -19.88 -6.57
CA ASN A 32 -4.33 -19.64 -7.81
C ASN A 32 -3.76 -18.20 -7.84
N ALA A 33 -2.83 -17.94 -8.76
CA ALA A 33 -2.21 -16.62 -8.92
C ALA A 33 -3.23 -15.50 -9.19
N TRP A 34 -4.33 -15.79 -9.91
CA TRP A 34 -5.42 -14.85 -10.16
C TRP A 34 -6.12 -14.39 -8.88
N ASN A 35 -6.40 -15.31 -7.95
CA ASN A 35 -6.98 -14.98 -6.65
C ASN A 35 -5.97 -14.28 -5.74
N PHE A 36 -4.70 -14.67 -5.81
CA PHE A 36 -3.64 -14.06 -5.01
C PHE A 36 -3.40 -12.59 -5.40
N PHE A 37 -3.24 -12.27 -6.69
CA PHE A 37 -2.88 -10.92 -7.14
C PHE A 37 -4.07 -10.01 -7.45
N LEU A 38 -5.20 -10.55 -7.92
CA LEU A 38 -6.36 -9.74 -8.34
C LEU A 38 -7.58 -9.92 -7.44
N GLY A 39 -7.50 -10.79 -6.43
CA GLY A 39 -8.62 -11.10 -5.56
C GLY A 39 -9.85 -11.60 -6.31
N GLY A 40 -9.67 -12.27 -7.45
CA GLY A 40 -10.76 -12.76 -8.31
C GLY A 40 -11.60 -11.67 -8.98
N ARG A 41 -11.26 -10.38 -8.81
CA ARG A 41 -12.01 -9.22 -9.35
C ARG A 41 -13.47 -9.11 -8.89
N GLU A 42 -13.80 -9.74 -7.77
CA GLU A 42 -15.15 -9.74 -7.19
C GLU A 42 -15.34 -8.67 -6.10
N MET A 43 -14.29 -7.91 -5.78
CA MET A 43 -14.33 -6.93 -4.71
C MET A 43 -15.25 -5.75 -5.07
N PRO A 44 -16.08 -5.27 -4.12
CA PRO A 44 -16.94 -4.14 -4.38
C PRO A 44 -16.12 -2.85 -4.57
N TRP A 45 -16.61 -1.97 -5.46
CA TRP A 45 -15.87 -0.78 -5.87
C TRP A 45 -15.52 0.16 -4.70
N TRP A 46 -16.41 0.27 -3.70
CA TRP A 46 -16.18 1.15 -2.55
C TRP A 46 -15.02 0.65 -1.68
N LEU A 47 -14.87 -0.68 -1.54
CA LEU A 47 -13.79 -1.27 -0.75
C LEU A 47 -12.44 -1.10 -1.45
N LEU A 48 -12.42 -1.28 -2.77
CA LEU A 48 -11.25 -0.97 -3.60
C LEU A 48 -10.89 0.52 -3.52
N GLY A 49 -11.89 1.41 -3.54
CA GLY A 49 -11.68 2.84 -3.39
C GLY A 49 -11.06 3.22 -2.06
N VAL A 50 -11.55 2.66 -0.95
CA VAL A 50 -10.97 2.90 0.39
C VAL A 50 -9.54 2.37 0.45
N SER A 51 -9.26 1.18 -0.07
CA SER A 51 -7.90 0.63 -0.10
C SER A 51 -6.93 1.49 -0.93
N MET A 52 -7.37 2.03 -2.07
CA MET A 52 -6.55 2.97 -2.86
C MET A 52 -6.19 4.24 -2.08
N VAL A 53 -7.15 4.77 -1.31
CA VAL A 53 -6.92 5.94 -0.45
C VAL A 53 -5.98 5.57 0.69
N ALA A 54 -6.25 4.47 1.41
CA ALA A 54 -5.44 3.99 2.52
C ALA A 54 -3.98 3.72 2.11
N THR A 55 -3.76 3.11 0.94
CA THR A 55 -2.42 2.87 0.39
C THR A 55 -1.64 4.17 0.16
N THR A 56 -2.33 5.26 -0.18
CA THR A 56 -1.70 6.58 -0.40
C THR A 56 -1.36 7.27 0.92
N PHE A 57 -2.15 7.05 1.97
CA PHE A 57 -1.93 7.59 3.31
C PHE A 57 -1.05 6.66 4.16
N SER A 58 0.18 6.44 3.71
CA SER A 58 1.18 5.68 4.45
C SER A 58 1.71 6.45 5.67
N THR A 59 2.48 5.76 6.52
CA THR A 59 3.01 6.27 7.79
C THR A 59 3.82 7.57 7.68
N ASP A 60 4.39 7.87 6.52
CA ASP A 60 5.12 9.11 6.23
C ASP A 60 4.21 10.28 5.84
N THR A 61 3.01 10.03 5.32
CA THR A 61 2.10 11.09 4.85
C THR A 61 1.64 12.04 5.96
N PRO A 62 1.27 11.58 7.18
CA PRO A 62 0.96 12.50 8.29
C PRO A 62 2.15 13.40 8.66
N ASN A 63 3.38 12.89 8.58
CA ASN A 63 4.58 13.70 8.82
C ASN A 63 4.76 14.76 7.73
N LEU A 64 4.51 14.41 6.46
CA LEU A 64 4.55 15.37 5.35
C LEU A 64 3.47 16.46 5.51
N VAL A 65 2.23 16.08 5.82
CA VAL A 65 1.13 17.03 6.00
C VAL A 65 1.39 17.95 7.19
N THR A 66 1.86 17.42 8.31
CA THR A 66 2.19 18.25 9.48
C THR A 66 3.34 19.21 9.19
N ASP A 67 4.35 18.80 8.43
CA ASP A 67 5.43 19.68 7.98
C ASP A 67 4.94 20.79 7.03
N ILE A 68 4.11 20.45 6.04
CA ILE A 68 3.49 21.43 5.12
C ILE A 68 2.70 22.47 5.91
N VAL A 69 1.86 22.03 6.86
CA VAL A 69 1.04 22.93 7.68
C VAL A 69 1.92 23.79 8.59
N ARG A 70 2.98 23.22 9.16
CA ARG A 70 3.92 23.94 10.01
C ARG A 70 4.65 25.06 9.27
N GLN A 71 5.05 24.82 8.02
CA GLN A 71 5.83 25.78 7.23
C GLN A 71 4.95 26.78 6.48
N ASN A 72 3.86 26.32 5.87
CA ASN A 72 3.05 27.09 4.92
C ASN A 72 1.61 27.35 5.40
N GLY A 73 1.29 26.96 6.63
CA GLY A 73 -0.08 27.00 7.15
C GLY A 73 -1.00 25.98 6.48
N VAL A 74 -2.27 25.98 6.87
CA VAL A 74 -3.29 25.07 6.33
C VAL A 74 -3.43 25.22 4.80
N ALA A 75 -3.22 26.43 4.28
CA ALA A 75 -3.24 26.72 2.85
C ALA A 75 -2.23 25.91 2.02
N GLY A 76 -1.10 25.48 2.62
CA GLY A 76 -0.10 24.64 1.94
C GLY A 76 -0.67 23.31 1.42
N ASN A 77 -1.73 22.79 2.04
CA ASN A 77 -2.39 21.56 1.57
C ASN A 77 -3.08 21.71 0.20
N TRP A 78 -3.15 22.92 -0.37
CA TRP A 78 -3.66 23.09 -1.72
C TRP A 78 -2.83 22.33 -2.77
N VAL A 79 -1.59 21.96 -2.46
CA VAL A 79 -0.73 21.13 -3.32
C VAL A 79 -1.37 19.80 -3.72
N TRP A 80 -2.22 19.21 -2.87
CA TRP A 80 -2.89 17.93 -3.17
C TRP A 80 -3.88 18.04 -4.34
N TRP A 81 -4.39 19.24 -4.62
CA TRP A 81 -5.27 19.48 -5.78
C TRP A 81 -4.55 19.26 -7.12
N ALA A 82 -3.22 19.29 -7.16
CA ALA A 82 -2.47 18.92 -8.35
C ALA A 82 -2.75 17.48 -8.79
N PHE A 83 -3.04 16.57 -7.86
CA PHE A 83 -3.39 15.18 -8.14
C PHE A 83 -4.86 14.99 -8.56
N LEU A 84 -5.72 15.98 -8.37
CA LEU A 84 -7.13 15.86 -8.72
C LEU A 84 -7.32 15.69 -10.23
N VAL A 85 -6.61 16.48 -11.04
CA VAL A 85 -6.72 16.39 -12.51
C VAL A 85 -6.21 15.04 -13.02
N THR A 86 -5.06 14.59 -12.51
CA THR A 86 -4.49 13.29 -12.91
C THR A 86 -5.37 12.13 -12.47
N GLY A 87 -5.96 12.21 -11.27
CA GLY A 87 -6.94 11.25 -10.77
C GLY A 87 -8.22 11.21 -11.62
N MET A 88 -8.81 12.36 -11.94
CA MET A 88 -10.01 12.44 -12.79
C MET A 88 -9.76 11.85 -14.18
N VAL A 89 -8.64 12.23 -14.83
CA VAL A 89 -8.27 11.69 -16.13
C VAL A 89 -8.10 10.17 -16.08
N THR A 90 -7.47 9.65 -15.03
CA THR A 90 -7.29 8.21 -14.83
C THR A 90 -8.63 7.49 -14.69
N VAL A 91 -9.55 8.02 -13.90
CA VAL A 91 -10.87 7.40 -13.66
C VAL A 91 -11.76 7.46 -14.90
N PHE A 92 -11.92 8.64 -15.51
CA PHE A 92 -12.91 8.83 -16.59
C PHE A 92 -12.43 8.35 -17.96
N LEU A 93 -11.12 8.41 -18.23
CA LEU A 93 -10.58 8.00 -19.53
C LEU A 93 -9.91 6.63 -19.46
N TYR A 94 -8.98 6.45 -18.51
CA TYR A 94 -8.10 5.27 -18.53
C TYR A 94 -8.66 4.04 -17.83
N ALA A 95 -9.51 4.16 -16.82
CA ALA A 95 -9.99 3.01 -16.06
C ALA A 95 -10.73 1.98 -16.95
N LYS A 96 -11.55 2.45 -17.89
CA LYS A 96 -12.23 1.58 -18.87
C LYS A 96 -11.26 0.90 -19.83
N LEU A 97 -10.21 1.60 -20.25
CA LEU A 97 -9.17 1.06 -21.12
C LEU A 97 -8.36 -0.01 -20.39
N TRP A 98 -7.94 0.26 -19.14
CA TRP A 98 -7.26 -0.70 -18.28
C TRP A 98 -8.09 -1.96 -18.03
N ARG A 99 -9.37 -1.80 -17.73
CA ARG A 99 -10.26 -2.95 -17.52
C ARG A 99 -10.39 -3.84 -18.76
N ARG A 100 -10.35 -3.25 -19.97
CA ARG A 100 -10.45 -3.99 -21.24
C ARG A 100 -9.19 -4.78 -21.60
N MET A 101 -8.03 -4.37 -21.12
CA MET A 101 -6.76 -5.02 -21.47
C MET A 101 -6.55 -6.36 -20.78
N ASP A 102 -7.27 -6.62 -19.68
CA ASP A 102 -7.24 -7.88 -18.94
C ASP A 102 -5.83 -8.36 -18.51
N VAL A 103 -4.88 -7.43 -18.42
CA VAL A 103 -3.50 -7.72 -18.02
C VAL A 103 -3.37 -7.89 -16.51
N LEU A 104 -2.39 -8.69 -16.09
CA LEU A 104 -2.11 -8.91 -14.67
C LEU A 104 -1.27 -7.78 -14.09
N THR A 105 -0.32 -7.26 -14.88
CA THR A 105 0.63 -6.21 -14.47
C THR A 105 0.53 -5.00 -15.38
N ASP A 106 0.77 -3.81 -14.83
CA ASP A 106 0.81 -2.57 -15.60
C ASP A 106 1.92 -2.59 -16.66
N ILE A 107 3.06 -3.22 -16.37
CA ILE A 107 4.18 -3.37 -17.31
C ILE A 107 3.90 -4.34 -18.48
N GLU A 108 2.93 -5.24 -18.35
CA GLU A 108 2.52 -6.12 -19.46
C GLU A 108 1.93 -5.31 -20.63
N PHE A 109 1.40 -4.12 -20.35
CA PHE A 109 0.92 -3.18 -21.34
C PHE A 109 1.94 -2.90 -22.45
N TYR A 110 3.25 -2.82 -22.14
CA TYR A 110 4.26 -2.50 -23.15
C TYR A 110 4.31 -3.55 -24.26
N GLU A 111 4.20 -4.84 -23.90
CA GLU A 111 4.20 -5.93 -24.87
C GLU A 111 2.91 -5.98 -25.67
N VAL A 112 1.76 -5.75 -25.03
CA VAL A 112 0.47 -5.64 -25.70
C VAL A 112 0.45 -4.47 -26.70
N ARG A 113 1.06 -3.34 -26.35
CA ARG A 113 0.98 -2.11 -27.15
C ARG A 113 2.03 -2.02 -28.26
N TYR A 114 3.27 -2.43 -28.01
CA TYR A 114 4.41 -2.14 -28.88
C TYR A 114 4.98 -3.35 -29.63
N THR A 115 4.68 -4.59 -29.20
CA THR A 115 5.10 -5.87 -29.82
C THR A 115 6.63 -6.04 -30.06
N GLY A 116 7.11 -7.27 -29.98
CA GLY A 116 8.48 -7.62 -30.37
C GLY A 116 9.55 -7.41 -29.28
N LYS A 117 10.82 -7.66 -29.67
CA LYS A 117 11.96 -7.77 -28.73
C LYS A 117 12.23 -6.48 -27.95
N SER A 118 12.06 -5.32 -28.58
CA SER A 118 12.26 -4.02 -27.93
C SER A 118 11.22 -3.75 -26.85
N ALA A 119 9.97 -4.18 -27.06
CA ALA A 119 8.91 -4.07 -26.06
C ALA A 119 9.16 -4.98 -24.86
N ALA A 120 9.62 -6.22 -25.10
CA ALA A 120 10.00 -7.16 -24.04
C ALA A 120 11.20 -6.66 -23.23
N PHE A 121 12.20 -6.06 -23.88
CA PHE A 121 13.32 -5.41 -23.20
C PHE A 121 12.83 -4.25 -22.31
N LEU A 122 11.95 -3.38 -22.84
CA LEU A 122 11.39 -2.27 -22.07
C LEU A 122 10.59 -2.76 -20.86
N ARG A 123 9.79 -3.82 -21.02
CA ARG A 123 9.07 -4.47 -19.92
C ARG A 123 10.04 -4.98 -18.85
N GLY A 124 11.07 -5.72 -19.24
CA GLY A 124 12.08 -6.25 -18.31
C GLY A 124 12.84 -5.16 -17.58
N PHE A 125 13.27 -4.12 -18.30
CA PHE A 125 13.94 -2.96 -17.72
C PHE A 125 13.04 -2.24 -16.70
N ARG A 126 11.78 -1.95 -17.06
CA ARG A 126 10.83 -1.30 -16.13
C ARG A 126 10.48 -2.19 -14.95
N ALA A 127 10.39 -3.50 -15.13
CA ALA A 127 10.17 -4.44 -14.04
C ALA A 127 11.28 -4.34 -12.98
N LEU A 128 12.54 -4.25 -13.41
CA LEU A 128 13.66 -4.08 -12.49
C LEU A 128 13.71 -2.68 -11.89
N TYR A 129 13.57 -1.64 -12.72
CA TYR A 129 13.63 -0.25 -12.30
C TYR A 129 12.50 0.11 -11.31
N LEU A 130 11.24 -0.16 -11.67
CA LEU A 130 10.09 0.14 -10.82
C LEU A 130 9.93 -0.90 -9.71
N GLY A 131 10.02 -2.19 -10.06
CA GLY A 131 9.74 -3.28 -9.14
C GLY A 131 10.79 -3.45 -8.03
N VAL A 132 12.05 -3.14 -8.32
CA VAL A 132 13.15 -3.28 -7.34
C VAL A 132 13.64 -1.92 -6.88
N PHE A 133 14.27 -1.13 -7.74
CA PHE A 133 14.96 0.09 -7.30
C PHE A 133 14.00 1.13 -6.71
N PHE A 134 12.92 1.45 -7.43
CA PHE A 134 11.95 2.45 -6.98
C PHE A 134 11.21 2.00 -5.72
N ASN A 135 10.74 0.75 -5.68
CA ASN A 135 10.10 0.20 -4.49
C ASN A 135 11.03 0.17 -3.26
N ILE A 136 12.32 -0.15 -3.40
CA ILE A 136 13.28 -0.09 -2.29
C ILE A 136 13.41 1.33 -1.76
N MET A 137 13.48 2.33 -2.65
CA MET A 137 13.56 3.73 -2.24
C MET A 137 12.32 4.19 -1.46
N ILE A 138 11.12 3.82 -1.92
CA ILE A 138 9.87 4.11 -1.21
C ILE A 138 9.83 3.37 0.13
N MET A 139 10.16 2.08 0.15
CA MET A 139 10.20 1.31 1.40
C MET A 139 11.19 1.92 2.40
N ALA A 140 12.32 2.45 1.95
CA ALA A 140 13.28 3.14 2.80
C ALA A 140 12.70 4.43 3.41
N SER A 141 11.97 5.25 2.63
CA SER A 141 11.35 6.47 3.15
C SER A 141 10.24 6.17 4.17
N VAL A 142 9.38 5.19 3.87
CA VAL A 142 8.31 4.76 4.79
C VAL A 142 8.89 4.12 6.05
N SER A 143 9.94 3.30 5.92
CA SER A 143 10.62 2.70 7.07
C SER A 143 11.27 3.74 7.96
N LEU A 144 11.81 4.82 7.39
CA LEU A 144 12.37 5.92 8.17
C LEU A 144 11.30 6.62 9.02
N ALA A 145 10.10 6.82 8.47
CA ALA A 145 8.97 7.35 9.25
C ALA A 145 8.59 6.40 10.40
N ALA A 146 8.52 5.09 10.14
CA ALA A 146 8.24 4.08 11.16
C ALA A 146 9.30 4.06 12.27
N ILE A 147 10.59 4.17 11.93
CA ILE A 147 11.69 4.26 12.91
C ILE A 147 11.54 5.49 13.81
N LYS A 148 11.21 6.66 13.22
CA LYS A 148 11.02 7.88 14.00
C LYS A 148 9.86 7.74 14.98
N ILE A 149 8.72 7.20 14.52
CA ILE A 149 7.53 7.02 15.36
C ILE A 149 7.81 5.97 16.45
N GLY A 150 8.34 4.80 16.09
CA GLY A 150 8.66 3.73 17.04
C GLY A 150 9.70 4.14 18.07
N GLY A 151 10.72 4.91 17.68
CA GLY A 151 11.72 5.44 18.58
C GLY A 151 11.13 6.44 19.59
N VAL A 152 10.28 7.37 19.15
CA VAL A 152 9.67 8.38 20.03
C VAL A 152 8.58 7.79 20.93
N MET A 153 7.75 6.89 20.39
CA MET A 153 6.58 6.35 21.10
C MET A 153 6.92 5.17 22.00
N LEU A 154 7.77 4.25 21.52
CA LEU A 154 8.04 2.96 22.18
C LEU A 154 9.48 2.85 22.69
N GLY A 155 10.36 3.82 22.39
CA GLY A 155 11.78 3.76 22.75
C GLY A 155 12.53 2.67 22.00
N PHE A 156 12.01 2.19 20.87
CA PHE A 156 12.63 1.11 20.10
C PHE A 156 13.88 1.59 19.37
N SER A 157 14.87 0.69 19.26
CA SER A 157 15.99 0.93 18.36
C SER A 157 15.54 0.86 16.90
N PRO A 158 16.26 1.49 15.96
CA PRO A 158 15.92 1.44 14.53
C PRO A 158 15.77 0.02 14.00
N LEU A 159 16.66 -0.90 14.43
CA LEU A 159 16.62 -2.30 14.03
C LEU A 159 15.36 -3.01 14.54
N GLN A 160 14.96 -2.77 15.79
CA GLN A 160 13.73 -3.34 16.35
C GLN A 160 12.49 -2.86 15.59
N CYS A 161 12.43 -1.58 15.23
CA CYS A 161 11.32 -1.01 14.45
C CYS A 161 11.18 -1.73 13.10
N ILE A 162 12.28 -1.85 12.36
CA ILE A 162 12.27 -2.51 11.03
C ILE A 162 11.93 -3.99 11.17
N LEU A 163 12.52 -4.71 12.12
CA LEU A 163 12.27 -6.15 12.28
C LEU A 163 10.81 -6.43 12.59
N TRP A 164 10.20 -5.72 13.54
CA TRP A 164 8.79 -5.90 13.85
C TRP A 164 7.87 -5.50 12.69
N ALA A 165 8.09 -4.34 12.09
CA ALA A 165 7.26 -3.86 10.98
C ALA A 165 7.34 -4.80 9.76
N SER A 166 8.55 -5.22 9.39
CA SER A 166 8.76 -6.13 8.26
C SER A 166 8.24 -7.54 8.55
N ALA A 167 8.45 -8.08 9.74
CA ALA A 167 7.95 -9.41 10.10
C ALA A 167 6.41 -9.47 10.00
N VAL A 168 5.71 -8.50 10.60
CA VAL A 168 4.25 -8.43 10.52
C VAL A 168 3.81 -8.29 9.06
N THR A 169 4.40 -7.35 8.32
CA THR A 169 4.05 -7.07 6.91
C THR A 169 4.24 -8.28 6.01
N VAL A 170 5.38 -8.96 6.11
CA VAL A 170 5.69 -10.15 5.30
C VAL A 170 4.73 -11.29 5.63
N VAL A 171 4.48 -11.54 6.92
CA VAL A 171 3.58 -12.64 7.34
C VAL A 171 2.18 -12.42 6.80
N PHE A 172 1.55 -11.27 7.02
CA PHE A 172 0.17 -11.09 6.56
C PHE A 172 0.07 -10.93 5.05
N SER A 173 1.03 -10.27 4.39
CA SER A 173 0.98 -10.05 2.93
C SER A 173 1.19 -11.35 2.15
N SER A 174 2.11 -12.20 2.62
CA SER A 174 2.35 -13.51 2.00
C SER A 174 1.18 -14.47 2.17
N LEU A 175 0.47 -14.38 3.29
CA LEU A 175 -0.69 -15.23 3.56
C LEU A 175 -1.96 -14.73 2.88
N GLY A 176 -2.28 -13.44 2.99
CA GLY A 176 -3.57 -12.88 2.59
C GLY A 176 -3.71 -12.51 1.11
N GLY A 177 -2.61 -12.32 0.38
CA GLY A 177 -2.63 -11.80 -0.99
C GLY A 177 -3.37 -10.46 -1.10
N PHE A 178 -3.81 -10.10 -2.31
CA PHE A 178 -4.49 -8.82 -2.59
C PHE A 178 -5.77 -8.63 -1.77
N ARG A 179 -6.58 -9.69 -1.60
CA ARG A 179 -7.79 -9.60 -0.75
C ARG A 179 -7.42 -9.26 0.69
N GLY A 180 -6.37 -9.89 1.23
CA GLY A 180 -5.90 -9.63 2.58
C GLY A 180 -5.53 -8.17 2.75
N VAL A 181 -4.73 -7.64 1.83
CA VAL A 181 -4.31 -6.22 1.81
C VAL A 181 -5.53 -5.29 1.80
N VAL A 182 -6.50 -5.53 0.92
CA VAL A 182 -7.70 -4.67 0.82
C VAL A 182 -8.53 -4.64 2.10
N PHE A 183 -8.68 -5.80 2.78
CA PHE A 183 -9.40 -5.84 4.06
C PHE A 183 -8.62 -5.20 5.20
N THR A 184 -7.30 -5.39 5.24
CA THR A 184 -6.45 -4.73 6.25
C THR A 184 -6.40 -3.23 6.05
N ASP A 185 -6.35 -2.75 4.80
CA ASP A 185 -6.42 -1.34 4.46
C ASP A 185 -7.73 -0.70 4.92
N PHE A 186 -8.85 -1.41 4.77
CA PHE A 186 -10.14 -0.92 5.25
C PHE A 186 -10.16 -0.77 6.78
N LEU A 187 -9.57 -1.72 7.50
CA LEU A 187 -9.43 -1.62 8.95
C LEU A 187 -8.50 -0.47 9.35
N LEU A 188 -7.34 -0.36 8.68
CA LEU A 188 -6.35 0.71 8.87
C LEU A 188 -6.93 2.11 8.60
N PHE A 189 -7.84 2.24 7.64
CA PHE A 189 -8.44 3.52 7.29
C PHE A 189 -9.44 4.01 8.35
N ILE A 190 -10.08 3.09 9.08
CA ILE A 190 -11.07 3.43 10.11
C ILE A 190 -10.42 3.84 11.43
N VAL A 191 -9.27 3.24 11.75
CA VAL A 191 -8.52 3.44 13.00
C VAL A 191 -7.61 4.67 12.88
#